data_AF-F2S4Y7-F1
#
_entry.id   AF-F2S4Y7-F1
#
_cell.length_a   1.000
_cell.length_b   1.000
_cell.length_c   1.000
_cell.angle_alpha   90.00
_cell.angle_beta   90.00
_cell.angle_gamma   90.00
#
_symmetry.space_group_name_H-M   'P 1'
#
loop_
_entity.id
_entity.type
_entity.pdbx_description
1 polymer ?
#
loop_
_entity_poly.entity_id
_entity_poly.type
_entity_poly.pdbx_seq_one_letter_code
_entity_poly.pdbx_strand_id
1 'polypeptide(L)'
;MASLLGAQYDSSSDDDMGTAPAPSNPTPAIVAAPDVPVEGPSQLHLMLRKPTDTALTYNATYDDLTRPQAGPANPFKTENSGIKRKNVLTGYAEEAAISESTFVTQQRTFQSLGYTKDPTQPGAFVGNMEQVARYGGKDVVQMRPSKEESAAIRRKRQKKGDSSIVEGEGAYLGPWAKYEADELADREADALAELGSDEEYIEEAIVPSNIPAMDKKATAYQEDLSRTETTEFHGTEERDYQGRTYMHVPQDLDIDLKKEPGSVKNYIPKKLIHTWKSHTKPITSLRFFPGSGHLLLSSSADSKVKLWDVYHSRELLRTYSGHANSVSDTTFDPTGATFLSASYDRQIKLWDTEYGKCIQRFSTGKTPHVVRFNPDPDNSHEFLAGMSDKKIIQFDIRSGAITQEYDHHLDAVNTITFVDNNRRFISTSDDKSLRAWEYNIPVPIKFIAEPHLYALVRAAPHPNGKYVAFQSGDNSIVVYGATDKFRQNRKKLFRGHNNAGYAIDVSISPDGQFVTSGDSGGYVCFWDWKTGKMWHKIAAGGKEGSAITCVDWHPQETSKVATAGLEGVIKYWD
;
A
#
# COMPACT_ATOMS: atom_id res chain seq x y z
N MET A 1 -13.10 -66.32 -27.49
CA MET A 1 -14.30 -65.55 -27.88
C MET A 1 -13.83 -64.20 -28.39
N ALA A 2 -13.20 -64.21 -29.57
CA ALA A 2 -13.77 -63.77 -30.86
C ALA A 2 -13.40 -62.28 -31.08
N SER A 3 -12.25 -61.94 -31.69
CA SER A 3 -11.84 -62.08 -33.11
C SER A 3 -12.67 -61.26 -34.10
N LEU A 4 -11.99 -60.36 -34.82
CA LEU A 4 -12.23 -59.93 -36.21
C LEU A 4 -11.13 -58.87 -36.50
N LEU A 5 -9.95 -59.18 -37.09
CA LEU A 5 -9.66 -59.54 -38.49
C LEU A 5 -10.47 -58.69 -39.49
N GLY A 6 -9.90 -57.98 -40.46
CA GLY A 6 -8.53 -57.87 -40.96
C GLY A 6 -8.55 -57.19 -42.33
N ALA A 7 -7.38 -56.87 -42.88
CA ALA A 7 -7.12 -56.91 -44.33
C ALA A 7 -5.60 -56.82 -44.57
N GLN A 8 -5.04 -57.93 -45.03
CA GLN A 8 -3.70 -58.05 -45.59
C GLN A 8 -3.68 -57.49 -47.02
N TYR A 9 -2.53 -56.98 -47.46
CA TYR A 9 -2.11 -57.17 -48.84
C TYR A 9 -0.61 -57.51 -48.84
N ASP A 10 -0.33 -58.71 -49.30
CA ASP A 10 0.99 -59.32 -49.47
C ASP A 10 1.35 -59.27 -50.97
N SER A 11 2.63 -59.12 -51.29
CA SER A 11 3.17 -59.32 -52.63
C SER A 11 4.68 -59.56 -52.58
N SER A 12 5.06 -60.82 -52.36
CA SER A 12 5.91 -61.64 -53.27
C SER A 12 7.30 -61.11 -53.67
N SER A 13 8.38 -61.76 -53.22
CA SER A 13 9.08 -62.81 -53.99
C SER A 13 10.49 -63.13 -53.44
N ASP A 14 10.74 -64.43 -53.34
CA ASP A 14 11.99 -65.18 -53.52
C ASP A 14 13.01 -65.33 -52.36
N ASP A 15 13.16 -66.61 -52.01
CA ASP A 15 14.17 -67.27 -51.19
C ASP A 15 15.61 -66.97 -51.64
N ASP A 16 16.53 -66.78 -50.68
CA ASP A 16 17.70 -67.67 -50.61
C ASP A 16 18.36 -67.64 -49.21
N MET A 17 18.54 -68.83 -48.64
CA MET A 17 19.34 -69.07 -47.44
C MET A 17 20.79 -69.32 -47.88
N GLY A 18 21.62 -68.28 -47.86
CA GLY A 18 23.05 -68.35 -48.18
C GLY A 18 23.94 -68.12 -46.96
N THR A 19 24.63 -69.19 -46.55
CA THR A 19 25.69 -69.26 -45.53
C THR A 19 26.79 -68.20 -45.64
N ALA A 20 27.28 -67.73 -44.49
CA ALA A 20 28.34 -66.73 -44.31
C ALA A 20 29.68 -67.05 -45.01
N PRO A 21 30.41 -66.01 -45.48
CA PRO A 21 31.86 -66.02 -45.52
C PRO A 21 32.45 -65.32 -44.28
N ALA A 22 33.56 -65.89 -43.79
CA ALA A 22 34.31 -65.50 -42.59
C ALA A 22 34.69 -64.00 -42.52
N PRO A 23 34.82 -63.42 -41.32
CA PRO A 23 35.24 -62.03 -41.16
C PRO A 23 36.68 -61.86 -41.64
N SER A 24 36.87 -61.11 -42.72
CA SER A 24 38.18 -60.54 -43.05
C SER A 24 38.56 -59.59 -41.92
N ASN A 25 39.64 -59.91 -41.20
CA ASN A 25 40.24 -59.04 -40.19
C ASN A 25 40.35 -57.61 -40.74
N PRO A 26 39.72 -56.59 -40.11
CA PRO A 26 39.98 -55.21 -40.47
C PRO A 26 41.44 -54.93 -40.11
N THR A 27 42.24 -54.59 -41.11
CA THR A 27 43.59 -54.05 -40.91
C THR A 27 43.53 -52.94 -39.88
N PRO A 28 44.35 -52.95 -38.82
CA PRO A 28 44.35 -51.87 -37.85
C PRO A 28 44.78 -50.60 -38.58
N ALA A 29 43.85 -49.66 -38.74
CA ALA A 29 44.20 -48.30 -39.09
C ALA A 29 45.00 -47.74 -37.91
N ILE A 30 46.32 -47.83 -38.00
CA ILE A 30 47.23 -47.15 -37.09
C ILE A 30 47.03 -45.66 -37.36
N VAL A 31 46.20 -45.02 -36.55
CA VAL A 31 45.98 -43.58 -36.56
C VAL A 31 47.24 -42.92 -36.00
N ALA A 32 48.21 -42.64 -36.88
CA ALA A 32 49.52 -42.08 -36.55
C ALA A 32 49.50 -40.56 -36.32
N ALA A 33 48.33 -39.94 -36.23
CA ALA A 33 48.16 -38.53 -35.88
C ALA A 33 46.93 -38.40 -34.97
N PRO A 34 46.99 -37.67 -33.84
CA PRO A 34 45.78 -37.36 -33.09
C PRO A 34 44.77 -36.68 -34.03
N ASP A 35 43.47 -36.93 -33.86
CA ASP A 35 42.41 -36.23 -34.59
C ASP A 35 42.53 -34.73 -34.29
N VAL A 36 43.28 -34.02 -35.14
CA VAL A 36 43.34 -32.57 -35.19
C VAL A 36 42.13 -32.15 -36.01
N PRO A 37 41.14 -31.44 -35.45
CA PRO A 37 39.99 -30.99 -36.23
C PRO A 37 40.47 -29.95 -37.25
N VAL A 38 40.69 -30.40 -38.47
CA VAL A 38 40.85 -29.54 -39.65
C VAL A 38 39.45 -29.42 -40.24
N GLU A 39 38.68 -28.39 -39.88
CA GLU A 39 37.61 -27.78 -40.71
C GLU A 39 36.74 -26.76 -39.92
N GLY A 40 36.55 -25.56 -40.51
CA GLY A 40 35.46 -24.62 -40.22
C GLY A 40 35.51 -23.81 -38.90
N PRO A 41 35.51 -22.46 -38.92
CA PRO A 41 35.38 -21.65 -37.70
C PRO A 41 34.03 -21.87 -36.97
N SER A 42 33.02 -22.39 -37.66
CA SER A 42 31.73 -22.80 -37.09
C SER A 42 31.85 -24.10 -36.28
N GLN A 43 32.59 -25.11 -36.75
CA GLN A 43 32.72 -26.41 -36.09
C GLN A 43 33.68 -26.36 -34.89
N LEU A 44 34.70 -25.50 -34.94
CA LEU A 44 35.55 -25.18 -33.78
C LEU A 44 34.77 -24.49 -32.65
N HIS A 45 33.78 -23.64 -32.98
CA HIS A 45 32.86 -23.07 -32.00
C HIS A 45 31.94 -24.13 -31.37
N LEU A 46 31.64 -25.20 -32.10
CA LEU A 46 30.88 -26.35 -31.58
C LEU A 46 31.71 -27.20 -30.59
N MET A 47 33.02 -27.34 -30.80
CA MET A 47 33.92 -28.16 -29.97
C MET A 47 34.51 -27.42 -28.75
N LEU A 48 34.87 -26.14 -28.89
CA LEU A 48 35.37 -25.31 -27.79
C LEU A 48 34.21 -24.61 -27.08
N ARG A 49 33.36 -25.42 -26.44
CA ARG A 49 32.33 -24.89 -25.55
C ARG A 49 33.00 -24.27 -24.34
N LYS A 50 32.59 -23.06 -23.98
CA LYS A 50 32.99 -22.49 -22.70
C LYS A 50 32.25 -23.28 -21.62
N PRO A 51 32.96 -23.79 -20.59
CA PRO A 51 32.30 -24.51 -19.51
C PRO A 51 31.19 -23.69 -18.84
N THR A 52 31.24 -22.36 -18.93
CA THR A 52 30.31 -21.41 -18.29
C THR A 52 28.93 -21.33 -18.93
N ASP A 53 28.75 -21.79 -20.16
CA ASP A 53 27.51 -21.55 -20.90
C ASP A 53 26.40 -22.51 -20.45
N THR A 54 25.20 -21.99 -20.19
CA THR A 54 24.08 -22.73 -19.58
C THR A 54 23.01 -23.20 -20.57
N ALA A 55 23.04 -22.71 -21.81
CA ALA A 55 22.07 -23.06 -22.85
C ALA A 55 22.78 -23.59 -24.10
N LEU A 56 22.30 -24.70 -24.63
CA LEU A 56 22.79 -25.29 -25.87
C LEU A 56 21.77 -25.07 -26.99
N THR A 57 22.25 -24.68 -28.16
CA THR A 57 21.42 -24.49 -29.36
C THR A 57 21.25 -25.77 -30.17
N TYR A 58 21.89 -26.87 -29.76
CA TYR A 58 21.82 -28.18 -30.41
C TYR A 58 21.95 -29.32 -29.40
N ASN A 59 21.51 -30.51 -29.81
CA ASN A 59 21.58 -31.71 -28.99
C ASN A 59 23.02 -32.27 -29.02
N ALA A 60 23.74 -32.09 -27.93
CA ALA A 60 25.11 -32.57 -27.76
C ALA A 60 25.17 -34.07 -27.42
N THR A 61 26.27 -34.73 -27.76
CA THR A 61 26.55 -36.10 -27.30
C THR A 61 26.92 -36.12 -25.82
N TYR A 62 26.69 -37.27 -25.16
CA TYR A 62 27.04 -37.46 -23.75
C TYR A 62 28.54 -37.30 -23.49
N ASP A 63 29.38 -37.83 -24.39
CA ASP A 63 30.84 -37.72 -24.29
C ASP A 63 31.27 -36.25 -24.35
N ASP A 64 30.71 -35.45 -25.25
CA ASP A 64 31.04 -34.02 -25.35
C ASP A 64 30.58 -33.19 -24.13
N LEU A 65 29.48 -33.58 -23.48
CA LEU A 65 28.93 -32.88 -22.31
C LEU A 65 29.65 -33.21 -21.00
N THR A 66 30.14 -34.43 -20.86
CA THR A 66 30.74 -34.93 -19.61
C THR A 66 32.26 -34.81 -19.55
N ARG A 67 32.89 -34.35 -20.64
CA ARG A 67 34.35 -34.11 -20.69
C ARG A 67 34.81 -33.20 -19.54
N PRO A 68 35.77 -33.66 -18.71
CA PRO A 68 36.26 -32.86 -17.60
C PRO A 68 37.05 -31.65 -18.11
N GLN A 69 37.00 -30.55 -17.37
CA GLN A 69 37.83 -29.39 -17.66
C GLN A 69 39.30 -29.74 -17.44
N ALA A 70 40.11 -29.66 -18.50
CA ALA A 70 41.54 -29.90 -18.43
C ALA A 70 42.28 -28.74 -17.72
N GLY A 71 43.29 -29.09 -16.92
CA GLY A 71 44.16 -28.14 -16.20
C GLY A 71 44.11 -28.29 -14.68
N PRO A 72 45.08 -27.71 -13.95
CA PRO A 72 45.10 -27.74 -12.49
C PRO A 72 43.93 -26.93 -11.91
N ALA A 73 43.32 -27.43 -10.84
CA ALA A 73 42.34 -26.66 -10.09
C ALA A 73 43.00 -25.41 -9.49
N ASN A 74 42.34 -24.26 -9.58
CA ASN A 74 42.87 -23.02 -9.05
C ASN A 74 42.92 -23.07 -7.50
N PRO A 75 44.12 -23.02 -6.88
CA PRO A 75 44.29 -23.17 -5.43
C PRO A 75 43.83 -21.93 -4.63
N PHE A 76 43.57 -20.79 -5.30
CA PHE A 76 43.17 -19.54 -4.65
C PHE A 76 41.66 -19.39 -4.44
N LYS A 77 40.86 -20.41 -4.79
CA LYS A 77 39.43 -20.43 -4.46
C LYS A 77 39.25 -20.96 -3.05
N THR A 78 38.76 -20.11 -2.14
CA THR A 78 38.41 -20.49 -0.76
C THR A 78 37.33 -21.59 -0.75
N GLU A 79 37.27 -22.45 0.28
CA GLU A 79 36.32 -23.58 0.32
C GLU A 79 34.84 -23.15 0.15
N ASN A 80 34.46 -21.96 0.61
CA ASN A 80 33.13 -21.38 0.38
C ASN A 80 32.85 -21.00 -1.10
N SER A 81 33.90 -20.88 -1.91
CA SER A 81 33.88 -20.71 -3.37
C SER A 81 33.96 -22.05 -4.13
N GLY A 82 34.19 -23.15 -3.41
CA GLY A 82 34.40 -24.50 -3.95
C GLY A 82 33.11 -25.22 -4.35
N ILE A 83 31.94 -24.71 -3.95
CA ILE A 83 30.66 -25.18 -4.47
C ILE A 83 30.61 -24.77 -5.95
N LYS A 84 30.69 -25.78 -6.82
CA LYS A 84 30.71 -25.62 -8.28
C LYS A 84 29.48 -24.83 -8.71
N ARG A 85 29.69 -23.56 -9.07
CA ARG A 85 28.72 -22.63 -9.68
C ARG A 85 27.55 -22.27 -8.78
N LYS A 86 27.59 -21.05 -8.25
CA LYS A 86 26.47 -20.44 -7.52
C LYS A 86 25.66 -19.58 -8.49
N ASN A 87 24.35 -19.80 -8.57
CA ASN A 87 23.43 -18.89 -9.25
C ASN A 87 22.98 -17.76 -8.30
N VAL A 88 22.92 -18.05 -7.00
CA VAL A 88 22.59 -17.12 -5.91
C VAL A 88 23.74 -17.08 -4.91
N LEU A 89 23.95 -15.98 -4.19
CA LEU A 89 25.07 -15.79 -3.26
C LEU A 89 25.30 -16.97 -2.29
N THR A 90 24.21 -17.60 -1.85
CA THR A 90 24.20 -18.72 -0.90
C THR A 90 24.35 -20.10 -1.55
N GLY A 91 24.08 -20.26 -2.85
CA GLY A 91 24.05 -21.58 -3.51
C GLY A 91 23.50 -21.58 -4.95
N TYR A 92 23.04 -22.75 -5.39
CA TYR A 92 22.40 -22.93 -6.68
C TYR A 92 20.90 -23.10 -6.48
N ALA A 93 20.10 -22.27 -7.16
CA ALA A 93 18.65 -22.33 -7.14
C ALA A 93 18.16 -22.50 -8.59
N GLU A 94 17.40 -23.57 -8.82
CA GLU A 94 16.76 -23.88 -10.09
C GLU A 94 15.29 -24.23 -9.86
N GLU A 95 14.47 -24.03 -10.90
CA GLU A 95 13.07 -24.40 -10.87
C GLU A 95 12.93 -25.92 -11.02
N ALA A 96 12.43 -26.59 -9.98
CA ALA A 96 12.22 -28.03 -9.97
C ALA A 96 10.73 -28.36 -10.07
N ALA A 97 10.37 -29.24 -11.00
CA ALA A 97 9.00 -29.74 -11.17
C ALA A 97 8.81 -31.03 -10.35
N ILE A 98 8.47 -30.90 -9.07
CA ILE A 98 8.17 -32.01 -8.17
C ILE A 98 6.65 -32.06 -7.94
N SER A 99 6.06 -33.25 -7.88
CA SER A 99 4.65 -33.40 -7.52
C SER A 99 4.41 -32.89 -6.09
N GLU A 100 3.38 -32.06 -5.90
CA GLU A 100 3.04 -31.50 -4.59
C GLU A 100 2.82 -32.60 -3.54
N SER A 101 2.15 -33.69 -3.94
CA SER A 101 1.92 -34.84 -3.07
C SER A 101 3.21 -35.50 -2.60
N THR A 102 4.21 -35.63 -3.48
CA THR A 102 5.50 -36.23 -3.12
C THR A 102 6.32 -35.30 -2.23
N PHE A 103 6.31 -34.00 -2.53
CA PHE A 103 7.01 -32.99 -1.73
C PHE A 103 6.45 -32.91 -0.31
N VAL A 104 5.13 -32.76 -0.16
CA VAL A 104 4.47 -32.67 1.16
C VAL A 104 4.65 -33.96 1.96
N THR A 105 4.61 -35.12 1.28
CA THR A 105 4.87 -36.41 1.95
C THR A 105 6.30 -36.46 2.48
N GLN A 106 7.30 -36.08 1.67
CA GLN A 106 8.72 -36.04 2.07
C GLN A 106 9.02 -35.00 3.15
N GLN A 107 8.32 -33.86 3.15
CA GLN A 107 8.47 -32.82 4.16
C GLN A 107 7.89 -33.30 5.50
N ARG A 108 6.70 -33.91 5.47
CA ARG A 108 6.04 -34.43 6.68
C ARG A 108 6.80 -35.60 7.27
N THR A 109 7.34 -36.51 6.44
CA THR A 109 8.21 -37.60 6.92
C THR A 109 9.43 -37.07 7.63
N PHE A 110 10.08 -36.04 7.09
CA PHE A 110 11.24 -35.44 7.74
C PHE A 110 10.87 -34.80 9.09
N GLN A 111 9.77 -34.04 9.14
CA GLN A 111 9.33 -33.38 10.38
C GLN A 111 8.89 -34.37 11.46
N SER A 112 8.21 -35.46 11.10
CA SER A 112 7.68 -36.41 12.09
C SER A 112 8.64 -37.54 12.45
N LEU A 113 9.40 -38.05 11.47
CA LEU A 113 10.26 -39.24 11.61
C LEU A 113 11.75 -38.91 11.53
N GLY A 114 12.15 -37.67 11.26
CA GLY A 114 13.55 -37.24 11.24
C GLY A 114 14.36 -37.73 10.03
N TYR A 115 13.72 -38.37 9.05
CA TYR A 115 14.36 -38.79 7.79
C TYR A 115 13.44 -38.62 6.59
N THR A 116 14.02 -38.52 5.41
CA THR A 116 13.29 -38.52 4.14
C THR A 116 14.18 -39.01 2.99
N LYS A 117 13.60 -39.21 1.80
CA LYS A 117 14.36 -39.59 0.61
C LYS A 117 15.09 -38.38 0.05
N ASP A 118 16.35 -38.56 -0.35
CA ASP A 118 17.13 -37.50 -0.96
C ASP A 118 16.51 -37.12 -2.32
N PRO A 119 16.14 -35.84 -2.55
CA PRO A 119 15.68 -35.40 -3.86
C PRO A 119 16.81 -35.35 -4.90
N THR A 120 18.08 -35.32 -4.47
CA THR A 120 19.26 -35.19 -5.35
C THR A 120 19.81 -36.54 -5.81
N GLN A 121 19.63 -37.60 -5.01
CA GLN A 121 20.12 -38.94 -5.30
C GLN A 121 18.98 -39.96 -5.23
N PRO A 122 18.61 -40.59 -6.36
CA PRO A 122 17.54 -41.58 -6.36
C PRO A 122 17.92 -42.79 -5.49
N GLY A 123 17.16 -43.02 -4.42
CA GLY A 123 17.30 -44.18 -3.52
C GLY A 123 18.10 -43.93 -2.25
N ALA A 124 18.70 -42.74 -2.08
CA ALA A 124 19.36 -42.36 -0.83
C ALA A 124 18.36 -41.77 0.19
N PHE A 125 18.69 -41.88 1.48
CA PHE A 125 17.94 -41.26 2.57
C PHE A 125 18.80 -40.19 3.26
N VAL A 126 18.15 -39.10 3.68
CA VAL A 126 18.77 -37.96 4.39
C VAL A 126 18.11 -37.80 5.75
N GLY A 127 18.90 -37.48 6.77
CA GLY A 127 18.47 -37.30 8.14
C GLY A 127 18.99 -38.42 9.05
N ASN A 128 18.15 -38.84 10.01
CA ASN A 128 18.55 -39.83 11.00
C ASN A 128 18.50 -41.25 10.45
N MET A 129 19.67 -41.80 10.12
CA MET A 129 19.80 -43.15 9.55
C MET A 129 19.31 -44.27 10.48
N GLU A 130 19.35 -44.07 11.80
CA GLU A 130 18.85 -45.06 12.76
C GLU A 130 17.33 -45.19 12.68
N GLN A 131 16.63 -44.08 12.47
CA GLN A 131 15.18 -44.06 12.31
C GLN A 131 14.77 -44.68 10.96
N VAL A 132 15.57 -44.49 9.90
CA VAL A 132 15.37 -45.18 8.61
C VAL A 132 15.41 -46.69 8.81
N ALA A 133 16.40 -47.21 9.57
CA ALA A 133 16.53 -48.63 9.85
C ALA A 133 15.36 -49.18 10.70
N ARG A 134 14.88 -48.41 11.69
CA ARG A 134 13.75 -48.80 12.56
C ARG A 134 12.43 -48.88 11.81
N TYR A 135 12.15 -47.92 10.94
CA TYR A 135 10.87 -47.82 10.21
C TYR A 135 10.92 -48.40 8.79
N GLY A 136 12.07 -48.94 8.38
CA GLY A 136 12.27 -49.57 7.07
C GLY A 136 12.12 -48.59 5.89
N GLY A 137 12.44 -47.31 6.10
CA GLY A 137 12.36 -46.27 5.06
C GLY A 137 10.96 -45.95 4.55
N LYS A 138 9.91 -46.27 5.32
CA LYS A 138 8.51 -46.00 4.96
C LYS A 138 8.16 -44.53 5.15
N ASP A 139 7.24 -44.04 4.30
CA ASP A 139 6.76 -42.67 4.37
C ASP A 139 5.55 -42.56 5.35
N VAL A 140 5.22 -41.36 5.84
CA VAL A 140 4.15 -41.11 6.82
C VAL A 140 2.79 -41.60 6.32
N VAL A 141 2.57 -41.52 5.01
CA VAL A 141 1.34 -42.02 4.38
C VAL A 141 1.28 -43.56 4.38
N GLN A 142 2.44 -44.22 4.30
CA GLN A 142 2.55 -45.68 4.33
C GLN A 142 2.55 -46.22 5.77
N MET A 143 2.95 -45.41 6.73
CA MET A 143 2.90 -45.71 8.16
C MET A 143 1.47 -45.59 8.67
N ARG A 144 0.73 -46.70 8.59
CA ARG A 144 -0.54 -46.85 9.30
C ARG A 144 -0.27 -47.49 10.66
N PRO A 145 -0.67 -46.86 11.78
CA PRO A 145 -0.51 -47.46 13.10
C PRO A 145 -1.27 -48.78 13.16
N SER A 146 -0.73 -49.75 13.92
CA SER A 146 -1.40 -51.03 14.07
C SER A 146 -2.74 -50.86 14.80
N LYS A 147 -3.67 -51.78 14.59
CA LYS A 147 -4.98 -51.74 15.27
C LYS A 147 -4.83 -51.80 16.80
N GLU A 148 -3.75 -52.43 17.28
CA GLU A 148 -3.43 -52.56 18.69
C GLU A 148 -2.84 -51.25 19.26
N GLU A 149 -1.91 -50.60 18.55
CA GLU A 149 -1.36 -49.30 18.93
C GLU A 149 -2.43 -48.21 18.94
N SER A 150 -3.28 -48.17 17.91
CA SER A 150 -4.40 -47.22 17.86
C SER A 150 -5.45 -47.47 18.95
N ALA A 151 -5.68 -48.72 19.34
CA ALA A 151 -6.53 -49.05 20.49
C ALA A 151 -5.88 -48.62 21.82
N ALA A 152 -4.57 -48.79 21.98
CA ALA A 152 -3.83 -48.34 23.15
C ALA A 152 -3.84 -46.80 23.29
N ILE A 153 -3.68 -46.06 22.20
CA ILE A 153 -3.78 -44.59 22.18
C ILE A 153 -5.23 -44.15 22.50
N ARG A 154 -6.24 -44.82 21.92
CA ARG A 154 -7.65 -44.51 22.19
C ARG A 154 -8.07 -44.79 23.63
N ARG A 155 -7.47 -45.79 24.30
CA ARG A 155 -7.74 -46.09 25.72
C ARG A 155 -7.28 -44.97 26.64
N LYS A 156 -6.20 -44.26 26.28
CA LYS A 156 -5.66 -43.12 27.04
C LYS A 156 -6.41 -41.81 26.78
N ARG A 157 -7.42 -41.81 25.92
CA ARG A 157 -8.21 -40.63 25.57
C ARG A 157 -9.49 -40.59 26.39
N GLN A 158 -9.85 -39.42 26.88
CA GLN A 158 -11.14 -39.21 27.53
C GLN A 158 -12.31 -39.61 26.61
N LYS A 159 -13.44 -40.00 27.22
CA LYS A 159 -14.65 -40.34 26.48
C LYS A 159 -15.18 -39.10 25.74
N LYS A 160 -15.81 -39.34 24.59
CA LYS A 160 -16.33 -38.29 23.69
C LYS A 160 -17.45 -37.43 24.32
N GLY A 161 -18.14 -37.94 25.34
CA GLY A 161 -19.33 -37.32 25.93
C GLY A 161 -20.55 -37.38 25.02
N ASP A 162 -21.71 -37.00 25.55
CA ASP A 162 -22.98 -36.94 24.82
C ASP A 162 -23.34 -35.50 24.45
N SER A 163 -23.71 -35.26 23.19
CA SER A 163 -23.97 -33.92 22.63
C SER A 163 -25.16 -33.18 23.23
N SER A 164 -26.00 -33.86 24.03
CA SER A 164 -27.12 -33.27 24.74
C SER A 164 -26.73 -32.66 26.09
N ILE A 165 -25.53 -32.96 26.59
CA ILE A 165 -25.04 -32.51 27.89
C ILE A 165 -24.06 -31.35 27.64
N VAL A 166 -24.49 -30.15 28.02
CA VAL A 166 -23.76 -28.89 27.76
C VAL A 166 -22.61 -28.70 28.76
N GLU A 167 -22.84 -28.92 30.06
CA GLU A 167 -21.82 -28.81 31.10
C GLU A 167 -22.01 -29.89 32.18
N GLY A 168 -20.90 -30.34 32.79
CA GLY A 168 -20.89 -31.34 33.86
C GLY A 168 -20.31 -32.70 33.47
N GLU A 169 -20.48 -33.71 34.34
CA GLU A 169 -20.01 -35.08 34.09
C GLU A 169 -20.71 -35.68 32.86
N GLY A 170 -19.93 -35.94 31.80
CA GLY A 170 -20.45 -36.45 30.52
C GLY A 170 -20.66 -35.39 29.43
N ALA A 171 -20.25 -34.14 29.67
CA ALA A 171 -20.29 -33.07 28.67
C ALA A 171 -19.57 -33.46 27.37
N TYR A 172 -20.09 -32.97 26.24
CA TYR A 172 -19.57 -33.32 24.93
C TYR A 172 -18.23 -32.65 24.64
N LEU A 173 -17.17 -33.45 24.67
CA LEU A 173 -15.82 -33.03 24.30
C LEU A 173 -15.50 -33.33 22.83
N GLY A 174 -16.17 -34.32 22.22
CA GLY A 174 -16.04 -34.58 20.79
C GLY A 174 -14.60 -34.90 20.35
N PRO A 175 -14.11 -34.29 19.26
CA PRO A 175 -12.69 -34.34 18.84
C PRO A 175 -11.71 -33.69 19.84
N TRP A 176 -12.19 -32.83 20.74
CA TRP A 176 -11.36 -32.11 21.72
C TRP A 176 -11.13 -32.85 23.04
N ALA A 177 -11.62 -34.09 23.18
CA ALA A 177 -11.34 -34.92 24.35
C ALA A 177 -9.83 -35.12 24.54
N LYS A 178 -9.32 -34.70 25.70
CA LYS A 178 -7.89 -34.70 26.06
C LYS A 178 -7.37 -36.12 26.29
N TYR A 179 -6.05 -36.31 26.19
CA TYR A 179 -5.40 -37.55 26.64
C TYR A 179 -5.03 -37.45 28.12
N GLU A 180 -5.02 -38.58 28.84
CA GLU A 180 -4.65 -38.65 30.26
C GLU A 180 -3.23 -38.12 30.52
N ALA A 181 -2.34 -38.22 29.54
CA ALA A 181 -0.98 -37.68 29.63
C ALA A 181 -0.95 -36.14 29.58
N ASP A 182 -1.88 -35.51 28.86
CA ASP A 182 -1.97 -34.05 28.77
C ASP A 182 -2.50 -33.46 30.09
N GLU A 183 -3.38 -34.16 30.80
CA GLU A 183 -3.78 -33.74 32.15
C GLU A 183 -2.62 -33.80 33.16
N LEU A 184 -1.72 -34.78 33.00
CA LEU A 184 -0.54 -34.90 33.85
C LEU A 184 0.45 -33.79 33.55
N ALA A 185 0.66 -33.46 32.26
CA ALA A 185 1.50 -32.35 31.83
C ALA A 185 0.92 -30.98 32.23
N ASP A 186 -0.39 -30.79 32.11
CA ASP A 186 -1.08 -29.57 32.59
C ASP A 186 -0.93 -29.44 34.11
N ARG A 187 -1.10 -30.53 34.89
CA ARG A 187 -0.86 -30.52 36.34
C ARG A 187 0.60 -30.30 36.70
N GLU A 188 1.54 -30.86 35.96
CA GLU A 188 2.98 -30.64 36.18
C GLU A 188 3.36 -29.20 35.82
N ALA A 189 2.78 -28.62 34.76
CA ALA A 189 3.00 -27.22 34.38
C ALA A 189 2.36 -26.24 35.39
N ASP A 190 1.16 -26.54 35.87
CA ASP A 190 0.48 -25.78 36.91
C ASP A 190 1.22 -25.91 38.26
N ALA A 191 1.72 -27.10 38.60
CA ALA A 191 2.56 -27.32 39.78
C ALA A 191 3.93 -26.63 39.65
N LEU A 192 4.53 -26.58 38.46
CA LEU A 192 5.77 -25.86 38.19
C LEU A 192 5.56 -24.33 38.21
N ALA A 193 4.38 -23.85 37.83
CA ALA A 193 3.97 -22.46 37.95
C ALA A 193 3.67 -22.05 39.40
N GLU A 194 3.09 -22.94 40.21
CA GLU A 194 2.92 -22.75 41.66
C GLU A 194 4.25 -22.84 42.44
N LEU A 195 5.17 -23.72 42.03
CA LEU A 195 6.53 -23.80 42.61
C LEU A 195 7.43 -22.64 42.19
N GLY A 196 7.05 -21.83 41.20
CA GLY A 196 7.82 -20.70 40.71
C GLY A 196 7.67 -19.41 41.53
N SER A 197 6.92 -19.41 42.64
CA SER A 197 6.65 -18.19 43.41
C SER A 197 7.63 -17.89 44.55
N ASP A 198 8.46 -18.84 45.00
CA ASP A 198 9.38 -18.63 46.13
C ASP A 198 10.85 -18.96 45.78
N GLU A 199 11.62 -17.88 45.63
CA GLU A 199 13.07 -17.71 45.87
C GLU A 199 14.13 -18.43 45.00
N GLU A 200 14.94 -17.57 44.36
CA GLU A 200 16.39 -17.69 44.12
C GLU A 200 17.02 -19.10 44.10
N TYR A 201 17.20 -19.65 42.90
CA TYR A 201 18.33 -20.54 42.64
C TYR A 201 19.04 -20.14 41.35
N ILE A 202 20.19 -19.48 41.51
CA ILE A 202 21.24 -19.37 40.51
C ILE A 202 21.89 -20.76 40.44
N GLU A 203 21.91 -21.41 39.28
CA GLU A 203 23.12 -22.11 38.85
C GLU A 203 23.16 -22.36 37.34
N GLU A 204 24.28 -21.90 36.80
CA GLU A 204 24.78 -22.01 35.45
C GLU A 204 24.86 -23.47 34.96
N ALA A 205 24.30 -23.76 33.79
CA ALA A 205 24.88 -24.76 32.89
C ALA A 205 24.46 -24.51 31.44
N ILE A 206 25.47 -24.18 30.62
CA ILE A 206 25.51 -24.10 29.16
C ILE A 206 25.00 -22.78 28.57
N VAL A 207 25.97 -21.86 28.42
CA VAL A 207 25.89 -20.60 27.68
C VAL A 207 25.81 -20.88 26.17
N PRO A 208 24.68 -20.62 25.47
CA PRO A 208 24.77 -20.15 24.10
C PRO A 208 25.30 -18.72 24.16
N SER A 209 26.35 -18.45 23.39
CA SER A 209 26.98 -17.14 23.30
C SER A 209 25.93 -16.05 23.13
N ASN A 210 25.85 -15.18 24.14
CA ASN A 210 24.99 -14.01 24.18
C ASN A 210 25.56 -12.99 23.20
N ILE A 211 25.32 -13.19 21.90
CA ILE A 211 25.17 -12.06 21.00
C ILE A 211 24.02 -11.29 21.64
N PRO A 212 24.21 -10.02 22.06
CA PRO A 212 23.11 -9.25 22.61
C PRO A 212 21.97 -9.38 21.63
N ALA A 213 20.84 -9.96 22.06
CA ALA A 213 19.64 -9.95 21.26
C ALA A 213 19.45 -8.48 20.88
N MET A 214 19.58 -8.20 19.57
CA MET A 214 19.44 -6.85 19.06
C MET A 214 18.17 -6.31 19.69
N ASP A 215 18.31 -5.22 20.44
CA ASP A 215 17.28 -4.66 21.32
C ASP A 215 15.92 -4.86 20.65
N LYS A 216 15.00 -5.61 21.27
CA LYS A 216 13.66 -5.92 20.68
C LYS A 216 12.85 -4.66 20.33
N LYS A 217 13.40 -3.46 20.60
CA LYS A 217 12.99 -2.18 20.03
C LYS A 217 13.18 -2.07 18.50
N ALA A 218 13.98 -2.93 17.87
CA ALA A 218 14.25 -2.86 16.43
C ALA A 218 13.34 -3.77 15.57
N THR A 219 12.59 -4.69 16.18
CA THR A 219 11.70 -5.62 15.45
C THR A 219 10.26 -5.64 15.95
N ALA A 220 9.96 -5.03 17.10
CA ALA A 220 8.61 -4.55 17.36
C ALA A 220 8.47 -3.18 16.70
N TYR A 221 7.57 -3.05 15.72
CA TYR A 221 6.90 -1.76 15.53
C TYR A 221 6.20 -1.48 16.87
N GLN A 222 6.85 -0.73 17.76
CA GLN A 222 6.12 -0.08 18.83
C GLN A 222 5.11 0.82 18.12
N GLU A 223 3.83 0.44 18.18
CA GLU A 223 2.74 1.38 17.92
C GLU A 223 2.77 2.41 19.07
N ASP A 224 3.75 3.30 19.07
CA ASP A 224 3.76 4.51 19.88
C ASP A 224 2.69 5.46 19.30
N LEU A 225 1.42 5.06 19.45
CA LEU A 225 0.22 5.81 19.08
C LEU A 225 0.02 7.06 19.97
N SER A 226 0.96 7.35 20.88
CA SER A 226 0.92 8.51 21.76
C SER A 226 2.20 9.33 21.71
N ARG A 227 2.68 9.71 20.53
CA ARG A 227 3.50 10.93 20.45
C ARG A 227 2.69 12.06 21.11
N THR A 228 3.28 12.68 22.12
CA THR A 228 2.71 13.85 22.78
C THR A 228 2.41 14.89 21.71
N GLU A 229 1.15 15.30 21.62
CA GLU A 229 0.76 16.37 20.75
C GLU A 229 1.30 17.66 21.35
N THR A 230 2.17 18.32 20.60
CA THR A 230 2.75 19.58 20.99
C THR A 230 2.29 20.64 20.01
N THR A 231 2.02 21.82 20.54
CA THR A 231 1.83 23.01 19.73
C THR A 231 2.78 24.07 20.16
N GLU A 232 3.42 24.67 19.18
CA GLU A 232 4.33 25.79 19.38
C GLU A 232 3.65 27.03 18.81
N PHE A 233 3.42 28.02 19.66
CA PHE A 233 3.01 29.36 19.22
C PHE A 233 4.27 30.15 18.85
N HIS A 234 4.27 30.72 17.65
CA HIS A 234 5.38 31.50 17.11
C HIS A 234 5.02 32.97 16.90
N GLY A 235 3.74 33.34 17.04
CA GLY A 235 3.31 34.72 16.95
C GLY A 235 3.88 35.57 18.08
N THR A 236 3.86 36.88 17.87
CA THR A 236 4.37 37.86 18.85
C THR A 236 3.59 37.85 20.16
N GLU A 237 2.25 37.85 20.07
CA GLU A 237 1.34 37.82 21.21
C GLU A 237 0.16 36.90 20.92
N GLU A 238 -0.24 36.06 21.88
CA GLU A 238 -1.41 35.17 21.72
C GLU A 238 -2.74 35.93 21.79
N ARG A 239 -2.74 37.08 22.45
CA ARG A 239 -3.92 37.90 22.69
C ARG A 239 -3.58 39.36 22.48
N ASP A 240 -4.47 40.07 21.81
CA ASP A 240 -4.41 41.51 21.65
C ASP A 240 -4.67 42.24 22.97
N TYR A 241 -4.47 43.56 22.99
CA TYR A 241 -4.78 44.45 24.12
C TYR A 241 -6.23 44.34 24.65
N GLN A 242 -7.17 43.84 23.84
CA GLN A 242 -8.56 43.60 24.24
C GLN A 242 -8.82 42.17 24.75
N GLY A 243 -7.79 41.34 24.87
CA GLY A 243 -7.88 39.93 25.25
C GLY A 243 -8.44 39.01 24.16
N ARG A 244 -8.57 39.51 22.93
CA ARG A 244 -9.02 38.74 21.75
C ARG A 244 -7.87 37.94 21.17
N THR A 245 -8.14 36.73 20.72
CA THR A 245 -7.16 35.88 20.03
C THR A 245 -7.09 36.23 18.54
N TYR A 246 -6.08 35.72 17.84
CA TYR A 246 -5.91 35.86 16.38
C TYR A 246 -7.06 35.29 15.53
N MET A 247 -8.03 34.61 16.13
CA MET A 247 -9.26 34.13 15.48
C MET A 247 -10.30 35.24 15.25
N HIS A 248 -10.19 36.34 15.99
CA HIS A 248 -11.08 37.46 15.81
C HIS A 248 -10.80 38.12 14.47
N VAL A 249 -11.81 38.14 13.60
CA VAL A 249 -11.72 38.77 12.28
C VAL A 249 -11.24 40.22 12.41
N PRO A 250 -10.09 40.57 11.81
CA PRO A 250 -9.57 41.92 11.81
C PRO A 250 -10.60 42.95 11.31
N GLN A 251 -10.69 44.08 12.00
CA GLN A 251 -11.58 45.21 11.66
C GLN A 251 -10.82 46.51 11.39
N ASP A 252 -9.50 46.46 11.58
CA ASP A 252 -8.55 47.54 11.34
C ASP A 252 -8.11 47.62 9.86
N LEU A 253 -8.48 46.63 9.05
CA LEU A 253 -8.27 46.64 7.62
C LEU A 253 -9.28 47.57 6.94
N ASP A 254 -8.83 48.27 5.89
CA ASP A 254 -9.68 49.08 5.01
C ASP A 254 -10.70 48.25 4.20
N ILE A 255 -10.80 46.95 4.47
CA ILE A 255 -11.64 45.97 3.78
C ILE A 255 -12.51 45.27 4.81
N ASP A 256 -13.81 45.26 4.56
CA ASP A 256 -14.75 44.53 5.40
C ASP A 256 -14.76 43.03 5.04
N LEU A 257 -14.24 42.23 5.99
CA LEU A 257 -14.08 40.78 5.93
C LEU A 257 -15.31 39.99 6.43
N LYS A 258 -16.46 40.64 6.59
CA LYS A 258 -17.73 39.99 6.99
C LYS A 258 -18.77 39.94 5.88
N LYS A 259 -18.38 40.28 4.65
CA LYS A 259 -19.30 40.24 3.51
C LYS A 259 -19.67 38.81 3.15
N GLU A 260 -20.83 38.65 2.51
CA GLU A 260 -21.17 37.38 1.89
C GLU A 260 -20.12 37.04 0.81
N PRO A 261 -19.52 35.83 0.86
CA PRO A 261 -18.56 35.39 -0.14
C PRO A 261 -19.13 35.48 -1.56
N GLY A 262 -18.37 36.07 -2.48
CA GLY A 262 -18.77 36.25 -3.88
C GLY A 262 -19.58 37.52 -4.20
N SER A 263 -19.80 38.41 -3.21
CA SER A 263 -20.38 39.74 -3.45
C SER A 263 -19.46 40.67 -4.25
N VAL A 264 -18.16 40.39 -4.24
CA VAL A 264 -17.13 41.19 -4.91
C VAL A 264 -16.70 40.51 -6.20
N LYS A 265 -16.47 41.29 -7.25
CA LYS A 265 -15.97 40.78 -8.53
C LYS A 265 -14.48 40.43 -8.43
N ASN A 266 -14.10 39.23 -8.85
CA ASN A 266 -12.72 38.77 -8.77
C ASN A 266 -11.89 39.18 -9.99
N TYR A 267 -10.59 39.29 -9.78
CA TYR A 267 -9.57 39.53 -10.80
C TYR A 267 -8.45 38.52 -10.66
N ILE A 268 -7.69 38.28 -11.73
CA ILE A 268 -6.56 37.36 -11.69
C ILE A 268 -5.33 38.11 -11.15
N PRO A 269 -4.61 37.54 -10.17
CA PRO A 269 -3.45 38.19 -9.60
C PRO A 269 -2.32 38.36 -10.61
N LYS A 270 -1.45 39.33 -10.36
CA LYS A 270 -0.29 39.62 -11.22
C LYS A 270 1.04 39.65 -10.48
N LYS A 271 1.02 39.94 -9.19
CA LYS A 271 2.20 40.16 -8.36
C LYS A 271 2.24 39.16 -7.22
N LEU A 272 3.45 38.75 -6.87
CA LEU A 272 3.72 37.99 -5.67
C LEU A 272 3.85 38.99 -4.50
N ILE A 273 2.97 38.91 -3.51
CA ILE A 273 3.03 39.74 -2.30
C ILE A 273 4.03 39.15 -1.32
N HIS A 274 3.88 37.86 -1.01
CA HIS A 274 4.61 37.24 0.10
C HIS A 274 4.94 35.78 -0.18
N THR A 275 5.95 35.27 0.53
CA THR A 275 6.42 33.90 0.42
C THR A 275 6.74 33.34 1.80
N TRP A 276 5.98 32.36 2.24
CA TRP A 276 6.20 31.67 3.50
C TRP A 276 7.09 30.43 3.30
N LYS A 277 8.24 30.41 3.99
CA LYS A 277 9.24 29.33 3.91
C LYS A 277 9.48 28.71 5.29
N SER A 278 8.62 27.78 5.70
CA SER A 278 8.78 27.11 7.01
C SER A 278 8.51 25.61 6.98
N HIS A 279 7.89 25.07 5.92
CA HIS A 279 7.80 23.63 5.75
C HIS A 279 9.06 23.10 5.09
N THR A 280 9.51 21.92 5.52
CA THR A 280 10.70 21.25 4.97
C THR A 280 10.36 20.27 3.85
N LYS A 281 9.09 19.89 3.75
CA LYS A 281 8.56 18.90 2.81
C LYS A 281 7.37 19.47 2.03
N PRO A 282 6.91 18.78 0.95
CA PRO A 282 5.75 19.19 0.17
C PRO A 282 4.53 19.56 1.01
N ILE A 283 3.81 20.59 0.57
CA ILE A 283 2.52 20.96 1.15
C ILE A 283 1.43 20.14 0.47
N THR A 284 0.57 19.52 1.27
CA THR A 284 -0.45 18.56 0.84
C THR A 284 -1.83 19.18 0.76
N SER A 285 -2.14 20.15 1.63
CA SER A 285 -3.39 20.91 1.57
C SER A 285 -3.18 22.33 2.06
N LEU A 286 -3.99 23.24 1.50
CA LEU A 286 -4.00 24.66 1.81
C LEU A 286 -5.45 25.11 1.89
N ARG A 287 -5.83 25.75 3.00
CA ARG A 287 -7.21 26.20 3.24
C ARG A 287 -7.21 27.58 3.88
N PHE A 288 -7.94 28.52 3.30
CA PHE A 288 -8.28 29.77 3.99
C PHE A 288 -9.27 29.53 5.12
N PHE A 289 -9.23 30.44 6.10
CA PHE A 289 -10.22 30.49 7.16
C PHE A 289 -11.64 30.68 6.58
N PRO A 290 -12.64 29.90 7.02
CA PRO A 290 -13.99 29.98 6.49
C PRO A 290 -14.60 31.38 6.71
N GLY A 291 -15.31 31.88 5.71
CA GLY A 291 -15.94 33.19 5.75
C GLY A 291 -14.96 34.34 5.48
N SER A 292 -14.06 34.65 6.43
CA SER A 292 -13.26 35.89 6.40
C SER A 292 -11.88 35.77 5.74
N GLY A 293 -11.27 34.58 5.69
CA GLY A 293 -9.97 34.36 5.02
C GLY A 293 -8.75 35.01 5.68
N HIS A 294 -8.88 35.58 6.88
CA HIS A 294 -7.77 36.25 7.58
C HIS A 294 -6.65 35.31 8.04
N LEU A 295 -6.95 34.02 8.23
CA LEU A 295 -5.96 32.99 8.53
C LEU A 295 -5.83 32.02 7.35
N LEU A 296 -4.64 31.43 7.22
CA LEU A 296 -4.33 30.41 6.23
C LEU A 296 -3.76 29.18 6.93
N LEU A 297 -4.35 28.02 6.68
CA LEU A 297 -3.91 26.75 7.24
C LEU A 297 -3.20 25.93 6.15
N SER A 298 -2.00 25.45 6.47
CA SER A 298 -1.21 24.61 5.59
C SER A 298 -0.85 23.31 6.26
N SER A 299 -1.03 22.20 5.53
CA SER A 299 -0.56 20.88 5.94
C SER A 299 0.59 20.42 5.07
N SER A 300 1.54 19.71 5.65
CA SER A 300 2.70 19.22 4.91
C SER A 300 2.99 17.76 5.19
N ALA A 301 3.76 17.17 4.27
CA ALA A 301 4.32 15.84 4.42
C ALA A 301 5.41 15.75 5.50
N ASP A 302 5.77 16.87 6.15
CA ASP A 302 6.61 16.92 7.35
C ASP A 302 5.89 16.52 8.64
N SER A 303 4.64 16.05 8.53
CA SER A 303 3.75 15.66 9.64
C SER A 303 3.32 16.83 10.52
N LYS A 304 3.50 18.08 10.06
CA LYS A 304 3.10 19.30 10.77
C LYS A 304 1.99 20.02 10.02
N VAL A 305 1.09 20.63 10.79
CA VAL A 305 0.12 21.61 10.29
C VAL A 305 0.55 22.98 10.82
N LYS A 306 0.46 24.01 9.99
CA LYS A 306 0.85 25.38 10.35
C LYS A 306 -0.28 26.34 10.05
N LEU A 307 -0.43 27.32 10.93
CA LEU A 307 -1.40 28.41 10.80
C LEU A 307 -0.66 29.73 10.59
N TRP A 308 -1.09 30.48 9.58
CA TRP A 308 -0.45 31.71 9.14
C TRP A 308 -1.44 32.87 9.22
N ASP A 309 -0.92 34.03 9.62
CA ASP A 309 -1.60 35.30 9.40
C ASP A 309 -1.44 35.72 7.93
N VAL A 310 -2.48 36.30 7.35
CA VAL A 310 -2.51 36.75 5.96
C VAL A 310 -2.25 38.28 5.84
N TYR A 311 -2.57 39.06 6.87
CA TYR A 311 -2.66 40.52 6.74
C TYR A 311 -1.57 41.31 7.47
N HIS A 312 -1.47 41.21 8.80
CA HIS A 312 -0.69 42.10 9.65
C HIS A 312 0.81 41.89 9.48
N SER A 313 1.33 40.87 10.15
CA SER A 313 2.75 40.52 10.17
C SER A 313 3.06 39.45 9.13
N ARG A 314 2.02 38.80 8.59
CA ARG A 314 2.16 37.62 7.70
C ARG A 314 3.04 36.55 8.32
N GLU A 315 3.00 36.44 9.65
CA GLU A 315 3.88 35.54 10.38
C GLU A 315 3.27 34.16 10.55
N LEU A 316 4.14 33.22 10.93
CA LEU A 316 3.70 31.91 11.40
C LEU A 316 3.09 32.10 12.79
N LEU A 317 1.80 31.84 12.94
CA LEU A 317 1.12 31.98 14.23
C LEU A 317 1.36 30.75 15.10
N ARG A 318 1.04 29.55 14.58
CA ARG A 318 1.09 28.31 15.36
C ARG A 318 1.50 27.12 14.52
N THR A 319 2.30 26.23 15.09
CA THR A 319 2.67 24.92 14.53
C THR A 319 2.03 23.81 15.35
N TYR A 320 1.30 22.92 14.69
CA TYR A 320 0.69 21.74 15.27
C TYR A 320 1.54 20.51 14.94
N SER A 321 2.11 19.90 15.97
CA SER A 321 2.94 18.70 15.86
C SER A 321 2.28 17.57 16.64
N GLY A 322 1.73 16.60 15.92
CA GLY A 322 1.06 15.46 16.58
C GLY A 322 0.95 14.22 15.72
N HIS A 323 1.10 14.34 14.40
CA HIS A 323 1.06 13.19 13.49
C HIS A 323 2.41 12.49 13.41
N ALA A 324 2.37 11.18 13.26
CA ALA A 324 3.57 10.38 13.05
C ALA A 324 4.02 10.46 11.58
N ASN A 325 3.07 10.40 10.65
CA ASN A 325 3.30 10.42 9.21
C ASN A 325 2.76 11.69 8.55
N SER A 326 3.06 11.83 7.26
CA SER A 326 2.58 12.89 6.38
C SER A 326 1.08 13.14 6.52
N VAL A 327 0.68 14.40 6.64
CA VAL A 327 -0.73 14.82 6.69
C VAL A 327 -1.28 14.76 5.27
N SER A 328 -2.39 14.04 5.05
CA SER A 328 -3.01 13.85 3.74
C SER A 328 -3.93 15.02 3.36
N ASP A 329 -4.85 15.43 4.24
CA ASP A 329 -5.77 16.55 4.01
C ASP A 329 -6.11 17.26 5.33
N THR A 330 -6.56 18.51 5.22
CA THR A 330 -7.08 19.30 6.33
C THR A 330 -8.34 20.04 5.94
N THR A 331 -9.23 20.26 6.91
CA THR A 331 -10.47 21.02 6.72
C THR A 331 -10.83 21.76 8.00
N PHE A 332 -11.30 23.00 7.85
CA PHE A 332 -11.90 23.76 8.95
C PHE A 332 -13.33 23.29 9.19
N ASP A 333 -13.77 23.43 10.43
CA ASP A 333 -15.18 23.48 10.81
C ASP A 333 -15.83 24.75 10.20
N PRO A 334 -17.14 24.80 9.92
CA PRO A 334 -17.76 25.99 9.30
C PRO A 334 -17.63 27.26 10.15
N THR A 335 -17.50 27.14 11.47
CA THR A 335 -17.22 28.27 12.37
C THR A 335 -15.75 28.67 12.39
N GLY A 336 -14.88 27.75 11.97
CA GLY A 336 -13.43 27.89 11.99
C GLY A 336 -12.77 27.64 13.33
N ALA A 337 -13.52 27.49 14.44
CA ALA A 337 -12.97 27.31 15.79
C ALA A 337 -12.21 25.99 15.99
N THR A 338 -12.50 24.99 15.17
CA THR A 338 -11.78 23.73 15.15
C THR A 338 -11.42 23.33 13.72
N PHE A 339 -10.45 22.46 13.57
CA PHE A 339 -10.10 21.87 12.29
C PHE A 339 -9.74 20.40 12.43
N LEU A 340 -9.97 19.64 11.37
CA LEU A 340 -9.58 18.24 11.26
C LEU A 340 -8.31 18.12 10.43
N SER A 341 -7.41 17.25 10.88
CA SER A 341 -6.26 16.82 10.11
C SER A 341 -6.28 15.30 9.95
N ALA A 342 -6.20 14.85 8.70
CA ALA A 342 -6.04 13.44 8.35
C ALA A 342 -4.58 13.15 8.00
N SER A 343 -4.07 11.99 8.42
CA SER A 343 -2.70 11.60 8.13
C SER A 343 -2.59 10.14 7.70
N TYR A 344 -1.51 9.84 7.00
CA TYR A 344 -1.10 8.47 6.66
C TYR A 344 -0.68 7.64 7.89
N ASP A 345 -0.74 8.20 9.10
CA ASP A 345 -0.59 7.46 10.37
C ASP A 345 -1.88 6.74 10.81
N ARG A 346 -2.92 6.75 9.97
CA ARG A 346 -4.24 6.13 10.23
C ARG A 346 -5.03 6.82 11.34
N GLN A 347 -4.65 8.04 11.70
CA GLN A 347 -5.34 8.88 12.67
C GLN A 347 -5.94 10.11 11.97
N ILE A 348 -7.14 10.46 12.40
CA ILE A 348 -7.74 11.78 12.17
C ILE A 348 -7.72 12.49 13.51
N LYS A 349 -7.21 13.71 13.55
CA LYS A 349 -7.13 14.51 14.78
C LYS A 349 -7.99 15.75 14.63
N LEU A 350 -8.78 16.03 15.67
CA LEU A 350 -9.50 17.27 15.82
C LEU A 350 -8.69 18.21 16.70
N TRP A 351 -8.39 19.37 16.14
CA TRP A 351 -7.60 20.39 16.78
C TRP A 351 -8.43 21.63 17.05
N ASP A 352 -8.13 22.26 18.18
CA ASP A 352 -8.57 23.59 18.53
C ASP A 352 -7.65 24.62 17.85
N THR A 353 -8.22 25.53 17.06
CA THR A 353 -7.44 26.56 16.36
C THR A 353 -6.86 27.61 17.28
N GLU A 354 -7.49 27.89 18.43
CA GLU A 354 -7.09 28.96 19.36
C GLU A 354 -5.96 28.49 20.27
N TYR A 355 -6.19 27.38 20.97
CA TYR A 355 -5.31 26.92 22.03
C TYR A 355 -4.30 25.87 21.55
N GLY A 356 -4.46 25.35 20.33
CA GLY A 356 -3.59 24.30 19.82
C GLY A 356 -3.89 22.92 20.38
N LYS A 357 -4.90 22.75 21.23
CA LYS A 357 -5.15 21.46 21.89
C LYS A 357 -5.72 20.47 20.88
N CYS A 358 -5.23 19.23 20.90
CA CYS A 358 -5.93 18.14 20.25
C CYS A 358 -7.11 17.75 21.14
N ILE A 359 -8.31 18.01 20.65
CA ILE A 359 -9.56 17.73 21.35
C ILE A 359 -9.81 16.23 21.33
N GLN A 360 -9.67 15.62 20.15
CA GLN A 360 -10.04 14.22 19.95
C GLN A 360 -9.26 13.56 18.82
N ARG A 361 -9.11 12.23 18.93
CA ARG A 361 -8.50 11.37 17.92
C ARG A 361 -9.56 10.38 17.43
N PHE A 362 -9.60 10.15 16.13
CA PHE A 362 -10.45 9.16 15.49
C PHE A 362 -9.57 8.21 14.70
N SER A 363 -9.80 6.89 14.86
CA SER A 363 -9.09 5.87 14.09
C SER A 363 -10.02 4.74 13.71
N THR A 364 -9.83 4.24 12.49
CA THR A 364 -10.45 3.01 11.99
C THR A 364 -9.38 1.95 11.67
N GLY A 365 -8.11 2.20 12.03
CA GLY A 365 -6.97 1.34 11.63
C GLY A 365 -6.60 1.40 10.14
N LYS A 366 -7.28 2.24 9.34
CA LYS A 366 -7.05 2.47 7.91
C LYS A 366 -6.64 3.91 7.66
N THR A 367 -5.97 4.18 6.53
CA THR A 367 -5.47 5.52 6.22
C THR A 367 -6.57 6.42 5.64
N PRO A 368 -6.86 7.57 6.24
CA PRO A 368 -7.75 8.58 5.65
C PRO A 368 -7.04 9.37 4.55
N HIS A 369 -7.68 9.51 3.38
CA HIS A 369 -7.18 10.33 2.26
C HIS A 369 -7.79 11.72 2.23
N VAL A 370 -9.09 11.84 2.52
CA VAL A 370 -9.83 13.11 2.46
C VAL A 370 -10.74 13.23 3.68
N VAL A 371 -10.86 14.45 4.21
CA VAL A 371 -11.79 14.76 5.29
C VAL A 371 -12.55 16.04 4.97
N ARG A 372 -13.86 16.03 5.23
CA ARG A 372 -14.75 17.19 5.08
C ARG A 372 -15.74 17.25 6.23
N PHE A 373 -15.80 18.40 6.87
CA PHE A 373 -16.90 18.74 7.79
C PHE A 373 -18.21 18.92 7.02
N ASN A 374 -19.32 18.59 7.66
CA ASN A 374 -20.61 19.01 7.17
C ASN A 374 -20.71 20.55 7.25
N PRO A 375 -20.97 21.27 6.13
CA PRO A 375 -21.06 22.72 6.14
C PRO A 375 -22.36 23.25 6.78
N ASP A 376 -23.32 22.36 7.06
CA ASP A 376 -24.59 22.72 7.68
C ASP A 376 -24.41 23.06 9.17
N PRO A 377 -24.86 24.25 9.65
CA PRO A 377 -24.68 24.64 11.05
C PRO A 377 -25.26 23.66 12.08
N ASP A 378 -26.37 23.00 11.73
CA ASP A 378 -27.05 22.06 12.64
C ASP A 378 -26.27 20.74 12.81
N ASN A 379 -25.54 20.33 11.76
CA ASN A 379 -24.81 19.06 11.69
C ASN A 379 -23.29 19.25 11.70
N SER A 380 -22.79 20.41 12.17
CA SER A 380 -21.35 20.73 12.24
C SER A 380 -20.53 19.74 13.08
N HIS A 381 -21.19 19.06 14.02
CA HIS A 381 -20.60 18.02 14.84
C HIS A 381 -20.26 16.73 14.08
N GLU A 382 -20.68 16.59 12.82
CA GLU A 382 -20.41 15.42 12.01
C GLU A 382 -19.46 15.73 10.85
N PHE A 383 -18.59 14.78 10.52
CA PHE A 383 -17.71 14.87 9.37
C PHE A 383 -17.64 13.56 8.60
N LEU A 384 -17.27 13.67 7.33
CA LEU A 384 -17.03 12.54 6.43
C LEU A 384 -15.54 12.37 6.21
N ALA A 385 -15.07 11.12 6.32
CA ALA A 385 -13.71 10.71 6.03
C ALA A 385 -13.72 9.68 4.89
N GLY A 386 -13.03 9.99 3.80
CA GLY A 386 -12.78 9.05 2.70
C GLY A 386 -11.54 8.23 3.02
N MET A 387 -11.72 6.92 3.18
CA MET A 387 -10.66 6.01 3.59
C MET A 387 -10.02 5.31 2.38
N SER A 388 -8.83 4.75 2.60
CA SER A 388 -8.20 3.82 1.64
C SER A 388 -8.96 2.51 1.51
N ASP A 389 -9.75 2.13 2.52
CA ASP A 389 -10.52 0.88 2.55
C ASP A 389 -11.82 0.97 1.74
N LYS A 390 -11.86 1.82 0.70
CA LYS A 390 -13.01 2.09 -0.18
C LYS A 390 -14.19 2.76 0.51
N LYS A 391 -14.30 2.58 1.82
CA LYS A 391 -15.36 3.12 2.65
C LYS A 391 -15.22 4.63 2.81
N ILE A 392 -16.37 5.29 2.84
CA ILE A 392 -16.50 6.61 3.44
C ILE A 392 -17.11 6.38 4.82
N ILE A 393 -16.53 7.00 5.82
CA ILE A 393 -16.97 6.84 7.21
C ILE A 393 -17.45 8.20 7.70
N GLN A 394 -18.62 8.19 8.32
CA GLN A 394 -19.17 9.34 9.00
C GLN A 394 -18.89 9.21 10.50
N PHE A 395 -18.30 10.26 11.05
CA PHE A 395 -17.98 10.36 12.47
C PHE A 395 -18.80 11.48 13.10
N ASP A 396 -19.28 11.21 14.31
CA ASP A 396 -19.73 12.27 15.21
C ASP A 396 -18.58 12.63 16.15
N ILE A 397 -18.27 13.92 16.20
CA ILE A 397 -17.19 14.48 16.99
C ILE A 397 -17.49 14.35 18.48
N ARG A 398 -18.74 14.46 18.89
CA ARG A 398 -19.09 14.45 20.32
C ARG A 398 -18.92 13.07 20.94
N SER A 399 -19.36 12.04 20.22
CA SER A 399 -19.26 10.65 20.68
C SER A 399 -17.93 9.99 20.33
N GLY A 400 -17.26 10.41 19.25
CA GLY A 400 -16.12 9.67 18.71
C GLY A 400 -16.50 8.41 17.95
N ALA A 401 -17.78 8.08 17.89
CA ALA A 401 -18.27 6.86 17.28
C ALA A 401 -18.45 7.05 15.77
N ILE A 402 -18.38 5.93 15.06
CA ILE A 402 -18.77 5.84 13.66
C ILE A 402 -20.30 5.84 13.63
N THR A 403 -20.91 6.83 12.98
CA THR A 403 -22.37 6.92 12.84
C THR A 403 -22.86 6.14 11.63
N GLN A 404 -22.15 6.25 10.49
CA GLN A 404 -22.51 5.62 9.23
C GLN A 404 -21.27 5.18 8.43
N GLU A 405 -21.44 4.13 7.63
CA GLU A 405 -20.45 3.64 6.67
C GLU A 405 -21.07 3.58 5.26
N TYR A 406 -20.36 4.11 4.26
CA TYR A 406 -20.72 4.04 2.85
C TYR A 406 -19.68 3.18 2.13
N ASP A 407 -20.07 2.00 1.64
CA ASP A 407 -19.14 0.93 1.23
C ASP A 407 -19.19 0.56 -0.27
N HIS A 408 -19.89 1.34 -1.10
CA HIS A 408 -20.12 0.94 -2.48
C HIS A 408 -18.95 1.25 -3.43
N HIS A 409 -17.91 1.96 -2.99
CA HIS A 409 -16.71 2.18 -3.81
C HIS A 409 -15.89 0.91 -3.95
N LEU A 410 -15.20 0.75 -5.08
CA LEU A 410 -14.36 -0.42 -5.33
C LEU A 410 -12.89 -0.18 -4.97
N ASP A 411 -12.48 1.08 -4.86
CA ASP A 411 -11.11 1.49 -4.55
C ASP A 411 -11.10 2.71 -3.61
N ALA A 412 -9.91 3.15 -3.20
CA ALA A 412 -9.69 4.28 -2.31
C ALA A 412 -10.47 5.53 -2.74
N VAL A 413 -11.04 6.23 -1.76
CA VAL A 413 -11.79 7.47 -1.99
C VAL A 413 -10.81 8.64 -2.08
N ASN A 414 -10.81 9.32 -3.22
CA ASN A 414 -9.92 10.46 -3.49
C ASN A 414 -10.50 11.77 -2.94
N THR A 415 -11.80 12.01 -3.16
CA THR A 415 -12.44 13.27 -2.78
C THR A 415 -13.86 13.09 -2.28
N ILE A 416 -14.27 14.03 -1.43
CA ILE A 416 -15.65 14.20 -0.97
C ILE A 416 -15.98 15.68 -1.11
N THR A 417 -17.18 16.00 -1.61
CA THR A 417 -17.65 17.38 -1.75
C THR A 417 -19.15 17.44 -1.50
N PHE A 418 -19.55 18.30 -0.56
CA PHE A 418 -20.96 18.56 -0.26
C PHE A 418 -21.61 19.38 -1.39
N VAL A 419 -22.85 19.03 -1.69
CA VAL A 419 -23.61 19.51 -2.85
C VAL A 419 -25.08 19.64 -2.45
N ASP A 420 -25.82 20.49 -3.18
CA ASP A 420 -27.28 20.64 -3.02
C ASP A 420 -27.64 21.09 -1.59
N ASN A 421 -27.05 22.21 -1.16
CA ASN A 421 -27.21 22.77 0.20
C ASN A 421 -26.92 21.73 1.29
N ASN A 422 -25.84 20.96 1.12
CA ASN A 422 -25.33 19.96 2.07
C ASN A 422 -26.23 18.73 2.28
N ARG A 423 -27.39 18.64 1.63
CA ARG A 423 -28.23 17.44 1.67
C ARG A 423 -27.54 16.24 1.02
N ARG A 424 -26.71 16.50 0.01
CA ARG A 424 -26.06 15.46 -0.80
C ARG A 424 -24.56 15.67 -0.76
N PHE A 425 -23.82 14.62 -1.06
CA PHE A 425 -22.40 14.76 -1.32
C PHE A 425 -22.00 13.90 -2.51
N ILE A 426 -21.00 14.38 -3.24
CA ILE A 426 -20.36 13.65 -4.32
C ILE A 426 -19.02 13.14 -3.79
N SER A 427 -18.75 11.87 -4.07
CA SER A 427 -17.47 11.26 -3.80
C SER A 427 -16.85 10.71 -5.08
N THR A 428 -15.53 10.77 -5.16
CA THR A 428 -14.75 10.17 -6.24
C THR A 428 -13.74 9.20 -5.68
N SER A 429 -13.44 8.17 -6.46
CA SER A 429 -12.54 7.09 -6.08
C SER A 429 -11.59 6.74 -7.23
N ASP A 430 -10.56 5.96 -6.90
CA ASP A 430 -9.54 5.54 -7.88
C ASP A 430 -10.07 4.51 -8.90
N ASP A 431 -11.22 3.88 -8.61
CA ASP A 431 -11.98 3.04 -9.54
C ASP A 431 -12.58 3.80 -10.74
N LYS A 432 -12.19 5.07 -10.94
CA LYS A 432 -12.62 5.99 -12.01
C LYS A 432 -14.12 6.27 -12.00
N SER A 433 -14.75 6.13 -10.84
CA SER A 433 -16.18 6.41 -10.69
C SER A 433 -16.46 7.66 -9.88
N LEU A 434 -17.64 8.23 -10.14
CA LEU A 434 -18.25 9.28 -9.36
C LEU A 434 -19.56 8.74 -8.80
N ARG A 435 -19.71 8.81 -7.48
CA ARG A 435 -20.94 8.44 -6.78
C ARG A 435 -21.54 9.66 -6.10
N ALA A 436 -22.83 9.87 -6.30
CA ALA A 436 -23.61 10.88 -5.59
C ALA A 436 -24.45 10.19 -4.50
N TRP A 437 -24.40 10.72 -3.30
CA TRP A 437 -25.00 10.17 -2.10
C TRP A 437 -25.98 11.16 -1.50
N GLU A 438 -26.97 10.63 -0.80
CA GLU A 438 -27.75 11.41 0.14
C GLU A 438 -27.06 11.34 1.51
N TYR A 439 -27.02 12.46 2.21
CA TYR A 439 -26.41 12.50 3.53
C TYR A 439 -27.20 11.59 4.49
N ASN A 440 -26.50 10.84 5.34
CA ASN A 440 -27.03 9.83 6.27
C ASN A 440 -27.61 8.55 5.64
N ILE A 441 -27.60 8.42 4.31
CA ILE A 441 -28.13 7.22 3.63
C ILE A 441 -27.00 6.50 2.90
N PRO A 442 -26.65 5.27 3.29
CA PRO A 442 -25.49 4.55 2.75
C PRO A 442 -25.69 3.97 1.34
N VAL A 443 -26.71 4.43 0.60
CA VAL A 443 -27.02 3.95 -0.75
C VAL A 443 -26.78 5.09 -1.75
N PRO A 444 -25.97 4.87 -2.80
CA PRO A 444 -25.69 5.92 -3.77
C PRO A 444 -26.93 6.16 -4.64
N ILE A 445 -27.31 7.43 -4.80
CA ILE A 445 -28.39 7.86 -5.70
C ILE A 445 -27.97 7.61 -7.15
N LYS A 446 -26.72 7.99 -7.46
CA LYS A 446 -26.20 7.93 -8.82
C LYS A 446 -24.79 7.36 -8.82
N PHE A 447 -24.60 6.40 -9.72
CA PHE A 447 -23.30 5.85 -10.08
C PHE A 447 -22.96 6.28 -11.51
N ILE A 448 -21.76 6.82 -11.70
CA ILE A 448 -21.24 7.24 -12.99
C ILE A 448 -19.86 6.62 -13.15
N ALA A 449 -19.73 5.69 -14.10
CA ALA A 449 -18.46 5.14 -14.54
C ALA A 449 -18.55 4.96 -16.05
N GLU A 450 -17.80 5.76 -16.79
CA GLU A 450 -17.66 5.64 -18.25
C GLU A 450 -16.26 5.11 -18.56
N PRO A 451 -16.06 4.23 -19.56
CA PRO A 451 -14.73 3.65 -19.85
C PRO A 451 -13.65 4.68 -20.17
N HIS A 452 -14.03 5.85 -20.67
CA HIS A 452 -13.12 6.95 -20.99
C HIS A 452 -12.87 7.90 -19.81
N LEU A 453 -13.53 7.68 -18.66
CA LEU A 453 -13.32 8.50 -17.47
C LEU A 453 -11.99 8.10 -16.82
N TYR A 454 -11.24 9.10 -16.37
CA TYR A 454 -10.05 8.90 -15.56
C TYR A 454 -10.36 9.23 -14.10
N ALA A 455 -9.50 8.76 -13.18
CA ALA A 455 -9.64 9.05 -11.77
C ALA A 455 -9.75 10.57 -11.55
N LEU A 456 -10.75 10.96 -10.75
CA LEU A 456 -10.99 12.34 -10.38
C LEU A 456 -10.34 12.59 -9.02
N VAL A 457 -9.26 13.36 -9.02
CA VAL A 457 -8.29 13.39 -7.90
C VAL A 457 -8.60 14.51 -6.90
N ARG A 458 -9.07 15.67 -7.38
CA ARG A 458 -9.51 16.79 -6.54
C ARG A 458 -10.81 17.41 -7.05
N ALA A 459 -11.53 18.04 -6.14
CA ALA A 459 -12.88 18.54 -6.38
C ALA A 459 -13.06 19.93 -5.78
N ALA A 460 -13.76 20.80 -6.52
CA ALA A 460 -14.06 22.17 -6.14
C ALA A 460 -15.54 22.48 -6.40
N PRO A 461 -16.36 22.75 -5.37
CA PRO A 461 -17.73 23.18 -5.57
C PRO A 461 -17.76 24.60 -6.15
N HIS A 462 -18.66 24.84 -7.09
CA HIS A 462 -18.90 26.19 -7.62
C HIS A 462 -19.78 26.97 -6.62
N PRO A 463 -19.53 28.27 -6.37
CA PRO A 463 -20.28 29.08 -5.39
C PRO A 463 -21.81 29.09 -5.60
N ASN A 464 -22.27 29.07 -6.85
CA ASN A 464 -23.70 28.92 -7.22
C ASN A 464 -24.35 27.57 -6.78
N GLY A 465 -23.59 26.60 -6.28
CA GLY A 465 -24.09 25.28 -5.86
C GLY A 465 -24.58 24.36 -6.98
N LYS A 466 -24.64 24.84 -8.24
CA LYS A 466 -25.16 24.07 -9.39
C LYS A 466 -24.14 23.15 -10.06
N TYR A 467 -22.85 23.40 -9.85
CA TYR A 467 -21.76 22.70 -10.54
C TYR A 467 -20.65 22.34 -9.57
N VAL A 468 -19.93 21.26 -9.87
CA VAL A 468 -18.68 20.89 -9.21
C VAL A 468 -17.64 20.65 -10.29
N ALA A 469 -16.46 21.26 -10.13
CA ALA A 469 -15.31 21.03 -10.98
C ALA A 469 -14.44 19.94 -10.38
N PHE A 470 -14.04 18.97 -11.19
CA PHE A 470 -13.16 17.89 -10.79
C PHE A 470 -11.90 17.91 -11.65
N GLN A 471 -10.76 17.76 -11.00
CA GLN A 471 -9.49 17.51 -11.66
C GLN A 471 -9.43 16.06 -12.11
N SER A 472 -9.37 15.83 -13.42
CA SER A 472 -9.19 14.50 -13.98
C SER A 472 -7.72 14.18 -14.20
N GLY A 473 -7.36 12.89 -14.13
CA GLY A 473 -6.01 12.41 -14.43
C GLY A 473 -5.58 12.64 -15.89
N ASP A 474 -6.51 12.94 -16.81
CA ASP A 474 -6.24 13.17 -18.24
C ASP A 474 -5.82 14.62 -18.58
N ASN A 475 -5.22 15.33 -17.62
CA ASN A 475 -4.80 16.72 -17.75
C ASN A 475 -5.95 17.69 -18.10
N SER A 476 -7.18 17.35 -17.71
CA SER A 476 -8.34 18.19 -17.91
C SER A 476 -9.14 18.39 -16.62
N ILE A 477 -9.81 19.53 -16.52
CA ILE A 477 -10.80 19.78 -15.47
C ILE A 477 -12.18 19.56 -16.10
N VAL A 478 -12.91 18.61 -15.54
CA VAL A 478 -14.25 18.24 -15.97
C VAL A 478 -15.28 18.80 -15.01
N VAL A 479 -16.38 19.33 -15.53
CA VAL A 479 -17.46 19.90 -14.70
C VAL A 479 -18.66 18.97 -14.71
N TYR A 480 -19.17 18.66 -13.52
CA TYR A 480 -20.42 17.94 -13.33
C TYR A 480 -21.50 18.88 -12.81
N GLY A 481 -22.74 18.68 -13.25
CA GLY A 481 -23.90 19.26 -12.61
C GLY A 481 -24.04 18.69 -11.20
N ALA A 482 -24.19 19.55 -10.21
CA ALA A 482 -24.39 19.18 -8.81
C ALA A 482 -25.89 19.00 -8.48
N THR A 483 -26.77 19.42 -9.40
CA THR A 483 -28.22 19.22 -9.30
C THR A 483 -28.62 17.80 -9.68
N ASP A 484 -29.85 17.44 -9.37
CA ASP A 484 -30.51 16.12 -9.40
C ASP A 484 -30.10 15.12 -10.51
N LYS A 485 -29.67 15.58 -11.69
CA LYS A 485 -29.28 14.71 -12.81
C LYS A 485 -27.82 14.24 -12.78
N PHE A 486 -26.95 14.88 -11.97
CA PHE A 486 -25.52 14.58 -11.85
C PHE A 486 -24.82 14.26 -13.17
N ARG A 487 -25.00 15.10 -14.20
CA ARG A 487 -24.45 14.85 -15.54
C ARG A 487 -23.25 15.73 -15.83
N GLN A 488 -22.24 15.17 -16.51
CA GLN A 488 -21.11 15.93 -17.00
C GLN A 488 -21.54 17.01 -18.00
N ASN A 489 -21.06 18.24 -17.80
CA ASN A 489 -21.26 19.34 -18.72
C ASN A 489 -20.14 19.39 -19.76
N ARG A 490 -20.36 18.77 -20.92
CA ARG A 490 -19.37 18.69 -22.01
C ARG A 490 -18.97 20.05 -22.60
N LYS A 491 -19.72 21.12 -22.35
CA LYS A 491 -19.36 22.48 -22.79
C LYS A 491 -18.30 23.13 -21.91
N LYS A 492 -18.15 22.67 -20.66
CA LYS A 492 -17.21 23.19 -19.68
C LYS A 492 -16.12 22.15 -19.44
N LEU A 493 -15.09 22.24 -20.27
CA LEU A 493 -13.90 21.41 -20.20
C LEU A 493 -12.69 22.34 -20.26
N PHE A 494 -11.86 22.30 -19.22
CA PHE A 494 -10.67 23.15 -19.15
C PHE A 494 -9.43 22.29 -19.39
N ARG A 495 -8.59 22.72 -20.33
CA ARG A 495 -7.36 22.05 -20.74
C ARG A 495 -6.22 23.07 -20.80
N GLY A 496 -4.99 22.56 -20.76
CA GLY A 496 -3.75 23.35 -20.93
C GLY A 496 -2.83 23.36 -19.71
N HIS A 497 -3.25 22.76 -18.60
CA HIS A 497 -2.37 22.36 -17.49
C HIS A 497 -1.91 20.91 -17.67
N ASN A 498 -0.84 20.54 -16.98
CA ASN A 498 -0.34 19.18 -16.92
C ASN A 498 -0.51 18.65 -15.49
N ASN A 499 -1.11 17.47 -15.37
CA ASN A 499 -1.37 16.84 -14.08
C ASN A 499 -0.34 15.75 -13.75
N ALA A 500 0.31 15.13 -14.75
CA ALA A 500 1.42 14.17 -14.59
C ALA A 500 1.28 13.10 -13.47
N GLY A 501 0.05 12.76 -13.05
CA GLY A 501 -0.22 11.83 -11.94
C GLY A 501 -0.20 12.44 -10.53
N TYR A 502 -0.08 13.76 -10.39
CA TYR A 502 -0.20 14.46 -9.12
C TYR A 502 -1.65 14.72 -8.72
N ALA A 503 -1.90 14.86 -7.42
CA ALA A 503 -3.15 15.37 -6.89
C ALA A 503 -3.10 16.90 -6.87
N ILE A 504 -3.39 17.53 -8.01
CA ILE A 504 -3.46 18.99 -8.11
C ILE A 504 -4.83 19.48 -7.66
N ASP A 505 -4.85 20.37 -6.67
CA ASP A 505 -6.05 21.02 -6.18
C ASP A 505 -6.62 21.98 -7.22
N VAL A 506 -7.94 22.06 -7.23
CA VAL A 506 -8.70 22.99 -8.06
C VAL A 506 -9.45 23.90 -7.12
N SER A 507 -9.46 25.19 -7.42
CA SER A 507 -10.26 26.17 -6.70
C SER A 507 -10.98 27.07 -7.70
N ILE A 508 -12.14 27.56 -7.29
CA ILE A 508 -12.99 28.44 -8.09
C ILE A 508 -13.05 29.77 -7.35
N SER A 509 -12.98 30.88 -8.08
CA SER A 509 -13.11 32.20 -7.46
C SER A 509 -14.47 32.32 -6.75
N PRO A 510 -14.55 33.09 -5.64
CA PRO A 510 -15.79 33.31 -4.89
C PRO A 510 -16.98 33.80 -5.74
N ASP A 511 -16.73 34.58 -6.79
CA ASP A 511 -17.76 35.02 -7.75
C ASP A 511 -18.15 33.95 -8.79
N GLY A 512 -17.41 32.84 -8.88
CA GLY A 512 -17.59 31.78 -9.86
C GLY A 512 -17.11 32.13 -11.28
N GLN A 513 -16.40 33.25 -11.47
CA GLN A 513 -15.93 33.69 -12.78
C GLN A 513 -14.70 32.92 -13.25
N PHE A 514 -13.77 32.57 -12.36
CA PHE A 514 -12.50 31.95 -12.69
C PHE A 514 -12.33 30.58 -12.07
N VAL A 515 -11.71 29.67 -12.82
CA VAL A 515 -11.21 28.39 -12.31
C VAL A 515 -9.71 28.47 -12.25
N THR A 516 -9.13 27.93 -11.19
CA THR A 516 -7.69 27.85 -11.00
C THR A 516 -7.25 26.46 -10.66
N SER A 517 -6.12 26.07 -11.23
CA SER A 517 -5.41 24.86 -10.83
C SER A 517 -3.92 25.11 -10.83
N GLY A 518 -3.21 24.27 -10.09
CA GLY A 518 -1.78 24.10 -10.27
C GLY A 518 -1.44 23.37 -11.57
N ASP A 519 -0.14 23.23 -11.81
CA ASP A 519 0.46 22.52 -12.93
C ASP A 519 1.69 21.78 -12.40
N SER A 520 1.98 20.60 -12.95
CA SER A 520 3.18 19.83 -12.62
C SER A 520 4.46 20.56 -13.01
N GLY A 521 4.39 21.45 -14.02
CA GLY A 521 5.50 22.28 -14.47
C GLY A 521 5.75 23.55 -13.65
N GLY A 522 5.09 23.70 -12.49
CA GLY A 522 5.27 24.87 -11.63
C GLY A 522 4.54 26.12 -12.11
N TYR A 523 3.41 25.94 -12.77
CA TYR A 523 2.56 27.06 -13.18
C TYR A 523 1.22 27.01 -12.45
N VAL A 524 0.62 28.17 -12.28
CA VAL A 524 -0.78 28.30 -11.88
C VAL A 524 -1.55 28.74 -13.10
N CYS A 525 -2.52 27.94 -13.49
CA CYS A 525 -3.34 28.16 -14.67
C CYS A 525 -4.69 28.74 -14.25
N PHE A 526 -5.11 29.79 -14.94
CA PHE A 526 -6.40 30.47 -14.74
C PHE A 526 -7.25 30.33 -16.00
N TRP A 527 -8.50 29.91 -15.84
CA TRP A 527 -9.48 29.84 -16.91
C TRP A 527 -10.69 30.69 -16.58
N ASP A 528 -11.32 31.23 -17.62
CA ASP A 528 -12.64 31.84 -17.50
C ASP A 528 -13.73 30.76 -17.54
N TRP A 529 -14.57 30.70 -16.50
CA TRP A 529 -15.64 29.73 -16.33
C TRP A 529 -16.70 29.79 -17.42
N LYS A 530 -16.95 30.97 -18.01
CA LYS A 530 -17.97 31.15 -19.04
C LYS A 530 -17.49 30.66 -20.40
N THR A 531 -16.29 31.05 -20.81
CA THR A 531 -15.75 30.73 -22.13
C THR A 531 -14.98 29.41 -22.18
N GLY A 532 -14.51 28.88 -21.05
CA GLY A 532 -13.68 27.68 -21.00
C GLY A 532 -12.24 27.91 -21.47
N LYS A 533 -11.89 29.14 -21.84
CA LYS A 533 -10.56 29.48 -22.36
C LYS A 533 -9.60 29.77 -21.21
N MET A 534 -8.35 29.34 -21.39
CA MET A 534 -7.26 29.73 -20.49
C MET A 534 -7.02 31.23 -20.66
N TRP A 535 -7.09 31.96 -19.55
CA TRP A 535 -6.94 33.41 -19.54
C TRP A 535 -5.50 33.81 -19.28
N HIS A 536 -4.89 33.25 -18.24
CA HIS A 536 -3.51 33.53 -17.88
C HIS A 536 -2.85 32.32 -17.21
N LYS A 537 -1.52 32.29 -17.27
CA LYS A 537 -0.66 31.25 -16.71
C LYS A 537 0.50 31.97 -16.01
N ILE A 538 0.63 31.75 -14.70
CA ILE A 538 1.63 32.41 -13.85
C ILE A 538 2.69 31.38 -13.47
N ALA A 539 3.97 31.70 -13.65
CA ALA A 539 5.07 30.87 -13.18
C ALA A 539 5.21 31.05 -11.67
N ALA A 540 4.88 30.00 -10.93
CA ALA A 540 4.82 30.01 -9.47
C ALA A 540 5.70 28.92 -8.83
N GLY A 541 6.28 28.00 -9.61
CA GLY A 541 7.36 27.13 -9.18
C GLY A 541 8.64 27.94 -8.95
N GLY A 542 9.57 27.44 -8.13
CA GLY A 542 10.90 28.03 -8.00
C GLY A 542 11.70 27.95 -9.31
N LYS A 543 13.00 28.27 -9.26
CA LYS A 543 13.89 28.24 -10.43
C LYS A 543 13.98 26.85 -11.10
N GLU A 544 13.61 25.80 -10.37
CA GLU A 544 13.67 24.41 -10.81
C GLU A 544 12.32 23.88 -11.35
N GLY A 545 11.25 24.70 -11.37
CA GLY A 545 9.97 24.32 -11.95
C GLY A 545 9.21 23.23 -11.19
N SER A 546 9.25 23.26 -9.85
CA SER A 546 8.54 22.29 -9.01
C SER A 546 7.02 22.35 -9.17
N ALA A 547 6.34 21.20 -9.05
CA ALA A 547 4.90 21.11 -9.20
C ALA A 547 4.15 21.89 -8.11
N ILE A 548 3.07 22.55 -8.52
CA ILE A 548 2.15 23.24 -7.62
C ILE A 548 0.96 22.34 -7.40
N THR A 549 0.82 21.86 -6.17
CA THR A 549 -0.19 20.87 -5.77
C THR A 549 -1.41 21.53 -5.17
N CYS A 550 -1.26 22.66 -4.47
CA CYS A 550 -2.35 23.29 -3.72
C CYS A 550 -2.60 24.71 -4.24
N VAL A 551 -3.87 25.06 -4.43
CA VAL A 551 -4.32 26.40 -4.81
C VAL A 551 -5.62 26.69 -4.07
N ASP A 552 -5.71 27.87 -3.44
CA ASP A 552 -6.95 28.34 -2.83
C ASP A 552 -7.15 29.85 -3.06
N TRP A 553 -8.40 30.25 -3.23
CA TRP A 553 -8.77 31.67 -3.41
C TRP A 553 -9.14 32.29 -2.08
N HIS A 554 -8.77 33.55 -1.88
CA HIS A 554 -9.27 34.29 -0.73
C HIS A 554 -10.79 34.49 -0.86
N PRO A 555 -11.60 34.15 0.17
CA PRO A 555 -13.06 34.14 0.07
C PRO A 555 -13.70 35.52 -0.13
N GLN A 556 -13.06 36.58 0.37
CA GLN A 556 -13.63 37.93 0.43
C GLN A 556 -12.96 38.92 -0.52
N GLU A 557 -11.76 38.62 -0.98
CA GLU A 557 -10.94 39.59 -1.71
C GLU A 557 -10.95 39.29 -3.20
N THR A 558 -10.66 40.32 -3.98
CA THR A 558 -10.85 40.32 -5.43
C THR A 558 -9.83 39.45 -6.15
N SER A 559 -8.55 39.60 -5.79
CA SER A 559 -7.44 39.10 -6.60
C SER A 559 -6.52 38.16 -5.86
N LYS A 560 -6.74 37.96 -4.55
CA LYS A 560 -5.78 37.24 -3.72
C LYS A 560 -5.93 35.73 -3.82
N VAL A 561 -4.80 35.07 -4.08
CA VAL A 561 -4.71 33.61 -4.25
C VAL A 561 -3.48 33.11 -3.50
N ALA A 562 -3.64 32.04 -2.73
CA ALA A 562 -2.53 31.34 -2.11
C ALA A 562 -2.25 30.04 -2.86
N THR A 563 -0.97 29.77 -3.11
CA THR A 563 -0.52 28.62 -3.87
C THR A 563 0.63 27.94 -3.15
N ALA A 564 0.66 26.62 -3.14
CA ALA A 564 1.72 25.84 -2.55
C ALA A 564 2.07 24.62 -3.40
N GLY A 565 3.29 24.14 -3.25
CA GLY A 565 3.81 23.04 -4.09
C GLY A 565 4.72 22.07 -3.35
N LEU A 566 5.39 21.24 -4.15
CA LEU A 566 6.35 20.24 -3.67
C LEU A 566 7.58 20.86 -2.98
N GLU A 567 7.91 22.12 -3.29
CA GLU A 567 9.00 22.86 -2.64
C GLU A 567 8.76 23.13 -1.14
N GLY A 568 7.55 22.94 -0.61
CA GLY A 568 7.22 23.28 0.78
C GLY A 568 7.10 24.80 1.03
N VAL A 569 6.95 25.57 -0.04
CA VAL A 569 6.84 27.03 0.00
C VAL A 569 5.41 27.44 -0.36
N ILE A 570 4.83 28.34 0.44
CA ILE A 570 3.54 28.96 0.13
C ILE A 570 3.81 30.35 -0.47
N LYS A 571 3.19 30.63 -1.61
CA LYS A 571 3.26 31.90 -2.32
C LYS A 571 1.90 32.58 -2.31
N TYR A 572 1.88 33.86 -1.97
CA TYR A 572 0.69 34.67 -1.91
C TYR A 572 0.67 35.72 -3.01
N TRP A 573 -0.38 35.74 -3.81
CA TRP A 573 -0.50 36.53 -5.03
C TRP A 573 -1.62 37.55 -4.93
N ASP A 574 -1.50 38.67 -5.66
CA ASP A 574 -2.51 39.73 -5.84
C ASP A 574 -2.40 40.45 -7.19
#